data_AF-A0A927MTB1-F1
#
_entry.id   AF-A0A927MTB1-F1
#
_cell.length_a   1.000
_cell.length_b   1.000
_cell.length_c   1.000
_cell.angle_alpha   90.00
_cell.angle_beta   90.00
_cell.angle_gamma   90.00
#
_symmetry.space_group_name_H-M   'P 1'
#
loop_
_entity.id
_entity.type
_entity.pdbx_description
1 polymer ?
#
loop_
_entity_poly.entity_id
_entity_poly.type
_entity_poly.pdbx_seq_one_letter_code
_entity_poly.pdbx_strand_id
1 'polypeptide(L)'
;MSITAFARRSAYAAVPRAALSAALAFSASTPAAAQRALFTEETAGAFWAPTHECAEGGPVQGTLLVQTTRVFESPDRDDANPTVRVQFLAVCPDGRSFSWAAGSVPATLTSTEDLRSVTASGAGVARDNLGGTHQISFDVAWTGVGSLEVDRPAPGSMRKEREATATGQVIFDGEAIVDGSNNHPTREAPFVRVDTER
;
A
#
# COMPACT_ATOMS: atom_id res chain seq x y z
N MET A 1 -19.14 79.18 -58.36
CA MET A 1 -20.42 78.46 -58.54
C MET A 1 -20.29 77.63 -59.82
N SER A 2 -20.26 76.31 -59.67
CA SER A 2 -20.43 75.23 -60.66
C SER A 2 -19.39 75.04 -61.80
N ILE A 3 -18.74 73.86 -61.77
CA ILE A 3 -17.88 73.25 -62.79
C ILE A 3 -18.70 72.24 -63.60
N THR A 4 -18.44 72.20 -64.91
CA THR A 4 -19.09 71.41 -65.96
C THR A 4 -18.77 69.91 -65.90
N ALA A 5 -19.76 69.08 -66.25
CA ALA A 5 -19.67 67.62 -66.38
C ALA A 5 -19.08 67.17 -67.73
N PHE A 6 -18.42 66.00 -67.78
CA PHE A 6 -18.40 65.11 -68.96
C PHE A 6 -18.18 63.65 -68.55
N ALA A 7 -18.92 62.75 -69.23
CA ALA A 7 -19.05 61.33 -68.96
C ALA A 7 -18.22 60.43 -69.90
N ARG A 8 -17.93 59.19 -69.50
CA ARG A 8 -18.11 57.91 -70.28
C ARG A 8 -17.59 56.71 -69.45
N ARG A 9 -18.49 55.74 -69.13
CA ARG A 9 -18.62 54.35 -69.66
C ARG A 9 -17.40 53.46 -69.43
N SER A 10 -17.43 52.18 -69.09
CA SER A 10 -18.44 51.15 -68.73
C SER A 10 -17.60 49.88 -68.49
N ALA A 11 -17.97 49.01 -67.54
CA ALA A 11 -18.05 47.54 -67.73
C ALA A 11 -18.30 46.82 -66.40
N TYR A 12 -19.11 45.78 -66.52
CA TYR A 12 -19.65 44.87 -65.50
C TYR A 12 -18.58 44.05 -64.76
N ALA A 13 -18.85 43.70 -63.49
CA ALA A 13 -18.59 42.36 -62.97
C ALA A 13 -19.36 42.11 -61.67
N ALA A 14 -19.71 40.85 -61.48
CA ALA A 14 -20.70 40.30 -60.58
C ALA A 14 -20.36 40.34 -59.08
N VAL A 15 -21.42 40.30 -58.27
CA VAL A 15 -21.46 39.99 -56.83
C VAL A 15 -20.89 38.58 -56.58
N PRO A 16 -20.18 38.33 -55.46
CA PRO A 16 -20.80 37.50 -54.44
C PRO A 16 -20.57 37.93 -52.99
N ARG A 17 -21.45 37.37 -52.17
CA ARG A 17 -21.58 37.43 -50.70
C ARG A 17 -20.36 36.87 -49.94
N ALA A 18 -20.27 37.36 -48.71
CA ALA A 18 -19.85 36.65 -47.48
C ALA A 18 -18.36 36.33 -47.28
N ALA A 19 -17.82 36.84 -46.16
CA ALA A 19 -17.41 36.00 -45.04
C ALA A 19 -17.10 36.90 -43.82
N LEU A 20 -17.99 36.89 -42.82
CA LEU A 20 -17.60 37.27 -41.45
C LEU A 20 -16.72 36.13 -40.94
N SER A 21 -15.41 36.33 -40.90
CA SER A 21 -14.51 35.44 -40.17
C SER A 21 -14.62 35.79 -38.70
N ALA A 22 -15.56 35.14 -38.01
CA ALA A 22 -15.56 35.07 -36.56
C ALA A 22 -14.27 34.36 -36.13
N ALA A 23 -13.34 35.10 -35.54
CA ALA A 23 -12.21 34.52 -34.83
C ALA A 23 -12.75 33.81 -33.58
N LEU A 24 -13.11 32.54 -33.73
CA LEU A 24 -13.27 31.64 -32.60
C LEU A 24 -11.88 31.45 -32.01
N ALA A 25 -11.56 32.26 -30.99
CA ALA A 25 -10.57 31.90 -30.01
C ALA A 25 -11.07 30.61 -29.34
N PHE A 26 -10.70 29.46 -29.92
CA PHE A 26 -10.74 28.21 -29.21
C PHE A 26 -9.72 28.36 -28.08
N SER A 27 -10.21 28.79 -26.92
CA SER A 27 -9.58 28.44 -25.66
C SER A 27 -9.45 26.93 -25.70
N ALA A 28 -8.28 26.44 -26.08
CA ALA A 28 -7.88 25.07 -25.84
C ALA A 28 -7.81 24.94 -24.32
N SER A 29 -8.96 24.79 -23.67
CA SER A 29 -9.04 24.11 -22.40
C SER A 29 -8.53 22.72 -22.70
N THR A 30 -7.22 22.53 -22.54
CA THR A 30 -6.66 21.20 -22.27
C THR A 30 -7.60 20.59 -21.26
N PRO A 31 -8.26 19.45 -21.56
CA PRO A 31 -8.98 18.76 -20.51
C PRO A 31 -7.95 18.57 -19.41
N ALA A 32 -8.21 19.12 -18.23
CA ALA A 32 -7.54 18.67 -17.03
C ALA A 32 -7.75 17.17 -17.06
N ALA A 33 -6.69 16.42 -17.41
CA ALA A 33 -6.73 14.97 -17.30
C ALA A 33 -7.09 14.77 -15.85
N ALA A 34 -8.34 14.37 -15.58
CA ALA A 34 -8.77 14.03 -14.24
C ALA A 34 -7.68 13.09 -13.75
N GLN A 35 -6.90 13.55 -12.78
CA GLN A 35 -5.77 12.84 -12.23
C GLN A 35 -6.44 11.64 -11.58
N ARG A 36 -6.50 10.52 -12.32
CA ARG A 36 -7.30 9.37 -11.91
C ARG A 36 -6.66 8.89 -10.61
N ALA A 37 -7.46 8.86 -9.56
CA ALA A 37 -7.10 8.30 -8.27
C ALA A 37 -6.41 6.95 -8.49
N LEU A 38 -5.25 6.77 -7.87
CA LEU A 38 -4.59 5.48 -7.78
C LEU A 38 -4.75 5.01 -6.36
N PHE A 39 -5.38 3.86 -6.18
CA PHE A 39 -5.41 3.18 -4.90
C PHE A 39 -4.08 2.47 -4.70
N THR A 40 -3.44 2.67 -3.55
CA THR A 40 -2.17 2.02 -3.22
C THR A 40 -2.28 1.32 -1.87
N GLU A 41 -1.90 0.04 -1.84
CA GLU A 41 -1.78 -0.75 -0.62
C GLU A 41 -0.33 -1.19 -0.45
N GLU A 42 0.30 -0.84 0.66
CA GLU A 42 1.61 -1.31 1.07
C GLU A 42 1.48 -2.34 2.20
N THR A 43 2.14 -3.48 2.03
CA THR A 43 2.16 -4.60 2.97
C THR A 43 3.60 -5.04 3.20
N ALA A 44 4.02 -5.11 4.46
CA ALA A 44 5.23 -5.82 4.87
C ALA A 44 4.81 -7.00 5.75
N GLY A 45 5.30 -8.20 5.43
CA GLY A 45 4.86 -9.44 6.06
C GLY A 45 6.04 -10.31 6.47
N ALA A 46 5.95 -10.94 7.64
CA ALA A 46 6.92 -11.93 8.07
C ALA A 46 6.31 -12.95 9.03
N PHE A 47 6.87 -14.16 8.98
CA PHE A 47 6.58 -15.21 9.94
C PHE A 47 7.80 -15.45 10.83
N TRP A 48 7.60 -15.52 12.14
CA TRP A 48 8.60 -15.94 13.13
C TRP A 48 8.27 -17.33 13.69
N ALA A 49 9.29 -17.98 14.22
CA ALA A 49 9.22 -19.29 14.86
C ALA A 49 9.50 -19.23 16.38
N PRO A 50 8.68 -18.52 17.16
CA PRO A 50 8.84 -18.46 18.61
C PRO A 50 8.65 -19.85 19.26
N THR A 51 9.32 -20.10 20.38
CA THR A 51 9.10 -21.30 21.19
C THR A 51 7.82 -21.15 22.02
N HIS A 52 7.04 -22.21 22.14
CA HIS A 52 5.86 -22.28 23.00
C HIS A 52 5.93 -23.49 23.92
N GLU A 53 5.75 -23.26 25.22
CA GLU A 53 5.74 -24.33 26.22
C GLU A 53 4.36 -24.98 26.31
N CYS A 54 4.27 -26.23 25.86
CA CYS A 54 3.06 -27.02 26.06
C CYS A 54 2.99 -27.52 27.51
N ALA A 55 1.79 -27.46 28.10
CA ALA A 55 1.56 -27.95 29.46
C ALA A 55 1.99 -29.41 29.67
N GLU A 56 1.84 -30.23 28.61
CA GLU A 56 2.33 -31.61 28.54
C GLU A 56 3.12 -31.74 27.23
N GLY A 57 4.36 -32.21 27.28
CA GLY A 57 5.17 -32.49 26.08
C GLY A 57 6.31 -31.51 25.77
N GLY A 58 6.47 -30.44 26.56
CA GLY A 58 7.61 -29.52 26.47
C GLY A 58 7.50 -28.50 25.32
N PRO A 59 8.63 -27.91 24.90
CA PRO A 59 8.63 -26.82 23.93
C PRO A 59 8.27 -27.30 22.52
N VAL A 60 7.40 -26.54 21.86
CA VAL A 60 7.09 -26.68 20.43
C VAL A 60 7.42 -25.39 19.69
N GLN A 61 7.62 -25.49 18.38
CA GLN A 61 7.75 -24.31 17.51
C GLN A 61 6.36 -23.76 17.18
N GLY A 62 6.09 -22.53 17.59
CA GLY A 62 4.92 -21.77 17.15
C GLY A 62 5.14 -21.09 15.80
N THR A 63 4.05 -20.63 15.20
CA THR A 63 4.06 -19.73 14.05
C THR A 63 3.48 -18.38 14.49
N LEU A 64 4.28 -17.31 14.40
CA LEU A 64 3.83 -15.94 14.61
C LEU A 64 3.86 -15.19 13.28
N LEU A 65 2.75 -14.61 12.85
CA LEU A 65 2.66 -13.69 11.72
C LEU A 65 2.59 -12.26 12.23
N VAL A 66 3.43 -11.38 11.69
CA VAL A 66 3.26 -9.92 11.77
C VAL A 66 3.14 -9.41 10.34
N GLN A 67 2.05 -8.70 10.06
CA GLN A 67 1.78 -8.17 8.72
C GLN A 67 1.22 -6.76 8.82
N THR A 68 1.85 -5.81 8.16
CA THR A 68 1.38 -4.43 8.06
C THR A 68 0.34 -4.30 6.95
N THR A 69 -0.51 -3.30 7.07
CA THR A 69 -1.40 -2.85 5.99
C THR A 69 -1.47 -1.34 6.06
N ARG A 70 -1.02 -0.71 4.98
CA ARG A 70 -1.07 0.73 4.79
C ARG A 70 -1.77 1.05 3.48
N VAL A 71 -2.79 1.90 3.49
CA VAL A 71 -3.60 2.21 2.31
C VAL A 71 -3.70 3.72 2.10
N PHE A 72 -3.50 4.18 0.86
CA PHE A 72 -3.64 5.60 0.50
C PHE A 72 -4.06 5.79 -0.96
N GLU A 73 -4.62 6.97 -1.25
CA GLU A 73 -5.11 7.35 -2.58
C GLU A 73 -4.29 8.52 -3.13
N SER A 74 -3.75 8.36 -4.34
CA SER A 74 -2.97 9.42 -5.00
C SER A 74 -3.81 10.70 -5.22
N PRO A 75 -3.23 11.91 -5.01
CA PRO A 75 -1.81 12.20 -4.81
C PRO A 75 -1.31 12.08 -3.37
N ASP A 76 -2.19 11.80 -2.41
CA ASP A 76 -1.79 11.60 -1.02
C ASP A 76 -0.88 10.37 -0.92
N ARG A 77 0.11 10.45 -0.03
CA ARG A 77 1.08 9.37 0.21
C ARG A 77 1.06 8.86 1.64
N ASP A 78 0.08 9.34 2.41
CA ASP A 78 -0.05 9.06 3.81
C ASP A 78 -1.34 8.30 4.07
N ASP A 79 -1.21 7.26 4.89
CA ASP A 79 -2.34 6.56 5.47
C ASP A 79 -2.56 7.15 6.86
N ALA A 80 -3.78 7.60 7.12
CA ALA A 80 -4.14 8.15 8.43
C ALA A 80 -4.28 7.06 9.50
N ASN A 81 -4.54 5.81 9.11
CA ASN A 81 -4.82 4.70 10.02
C ASN A 81 -4.14 3.40 9.57
N PRO A 82 -2.80 3.36 9.47
CA PRO A 82 -2.10 2.14 9.19
C PRO A 82 -2.32 1.12 10.30
N THR A 83 -2.39 -0.16 9.92
CA THR A 83 -2.66 -1.24 10.86
C THR A 83 -1.65 -2.37 10.74
N VAL A 84 -1.55 -3.15 11.80
CA VAL A 84 -0.77 -4.40 11.83
C VAL A 84 -1.66 -5.52 12.33
N ARG A 85 -1.61 -6.64 11.61
CA ARG A 85 -2.15 -7.91 12.06
C ARG A 85 -1.05 -8.72 12.72
N VAL A 86 -1.28 -9.13 13.96
CA VAL A 86 -0.39 -10.03 14.71
C VAL A 86 -1.16 -11.30 15.06
N GLN A 87 -0.66 -12.47 14.66
CA GLN A 87 -1.33 -13.74 14.91
C GLN A 87 -0.38 -14.84 15.28
N PHE A 88 -0.75 -15.64 16.27
CA PHE A 88 0.05 -16.73 16.77
C PHE A 88 -0.72 -18.05 16.75
N LEU A 89 -0.01 -19.14 16.45
CA LEU A 89 -0.51 -20.50 16.56
C LEU A 89 0.62 -21.43 17.02
N ALA A 90 0.35 -22.21 18.05
CA ALA A 90 1.11 -23.40 18.41
C ALA A 90 0.18 -24.60 18.55
N VAL A 91 0.68 -25.78 18.19
CA VAL A 91 -0.03 -27.06 18.32
C VAL A 91 0.83 -28.01 19.13
N CYS A 92 0.29 -28.47 20.25
CA CYS A 92 0.97 -29.38 21.17
C CYS A 92 0.86 -30.84 20.71
N PRO A 93 1.77 -31.74 21.17
CA PRO A 93 1.76 -33.14 20.77
C PRO A 93 0.47 -33.90 21.12
N ASP A 94 -0.26 -33.43 22.14
CA ASP A 94 -1.56 -33.96 22.54
C ASP A 94 -2.74 -33.50 21.66
N GLY A 95 -2.45 -32.71 20.62
CA GLY A 95 -3.42 -32.17 19.67
C GLY A 95 -4.13 -30.90 20.12
N ARG A 96 -3.86 -30.40 21.34
CA ARG A 96 -4.38 -29.08 21.77
C ARG A 96 -3.62 -27.98 21.03
N SER A 97 -4.34 -26.92 20.68
CA SER A 97 -3.74 -25.71 20.13
C SER A 97 -3.88 -24.55 21.09
N PHE A 98 -2.85 -23.70 21.10
CA PHE A 98 -2.91 -22.37 21.67
C PHE A 98 -2.78 -21.38 20.52
N SER A 99 -3.74 -20.48 20.39
CA SER A 99 -3.69 -19.45 19.35
C SER A 99 -4.32 -18.17 19.85
N TRP A 100 -3.85 -17.07 19.30
CA TRP A 100 -4.42 -15.76 19.55
C TRP A 100 -4.19 -14.85 18.35
N ALA A 101 -5.02 -13.82 18.25
CA ALA A 101 -4.93 -12.87 17.16
C ALA A 101 -5.29 -11.45 17.64
N ALA A 102 -4.53 -10.49 17.15
CA ALA A 102 -4.93 -9.10 17.04
C ALA A 102 -5.05 -8.78 15.55
N GLY A 103 -6.29 -8.80 15.05
CA GLY A 103 -6.57 -8.79 13.61
C GLY A 103 -6.26 -7.46 12.92
N SER A 104 -6.33 -6.36 13.66
CA SER A 104 -6.05 -5.01 13.16
C SER A 104 -5.69 -4.12 14.34
N VAL A 105 -4.41 -3.90 14.55
CA VAL A 105 -3.87 -3.04 15.61
C VAL A 105 -3.41 -1.73 14.97
N PRO A 106 -3.85 -0.56 15.47
CA PRO A 106 -3.30 0.71 15.04
C PRO A 106 -1.77 0.73 15.19
N ALA A 107 -1.07 1.19 14.17
CA ALA A 107 0.38 1.18 14.13
C ALA A 107 0.95 2.54 13.72
N THR A 108 2.21 2.76 14.04
CA THR A 108 3.04 3.75 13.35
C THR A 108 3.87 3.01 12.32
N LEU A 109 3.72 3.37 11.04
CA LEU A 109 4.47 2.79 9.93
C LEU A 109 5.39 3.83 9.31
N THR A 110 6.64 3.44 9.05
CA THR A 110 7.55 4.23 8.20
C THR A 110 8.07 3.32 7.10
N SER A 111 8.06 3.83 5.88
CA SER A 111 8.52 3.12 4.69
C SER A 111 9.48 3.98 3.91
N THR A 112 10.47 3.35 3.32
CA THR A 112 11.48 4.01 2.48
C THR A 112 11.21 3.72 1.01
N GLU A 113 11.76 4.57 0.14
CA GLU A 113 11.61 4.41 -1.31
C GLU A 113 12.06 3.03 -1.80
N ASP A 114 11.43 2.56 -2.87
CA ASP A 114 11.71 1.26 -3.52
C ASP A 114 11.69 0.06 -2.57
N LEU A 115 10.90 0.16 -1.49
CA LEU A 115 10.63 -0.92 -0.53
C LEU A 115 11.90 -1.38 0.21
N ARG A 116 12.88 -0.50 0.39
CA ARG A 116 14.17 -0.86 1.00
C ARG A 116 14.07 -1.14 2.49
N SER A 117 13.10 -0.55 3.16
CA SER A 117 12.89 -0.72 4.60
C SER A 117 11.48 -0.29 4.98
N VAL A 118 10.85 -1.08 5.85
CA VAL A 118 9.60 -0.77 6.54
C VAL A 118 9.81 -1.00 8.02
N THR A 119 9.34 -0.08 8.87
CA THR A 119 9.28 -0.26 10.31
C THR A 119 7.85 -0.11 10.80
N ALA A 120 7.44 -0.93 11.76
CA ALA A 120 6.13 -0.89 12.38
C ALA A 120 6.22 -0.99 13.89
N SER A 121 5.58 -0.08 14.59
CA SER A 121 5.41 -0.17 16.05
C SER A 121 3.98 0.10 16.47
N GLY A 122 3.55 -0.53 17.55
CA GLY A 122 2.20 -0.39 18.06
C GLY A 122 1.92 -1.28 19.25
N ALA A 123 0.74 -1.08 19.83
CA ALA A 123 0.23 -1.87 20.94
C ALA A 123 -1.29 -2.02 20.81
N GLY A 124 -1.81 -3.15 21.29
CA GLY A 124 -3.23 -3.45 21.18
C GLY A 124 -3.63 -4.66 21.98
N VAL A 125 -4.81 -5.17 21.65
CA VAL A 125 -5.44 -6.28 22.36
C VAL A 125 -5.55 -7.48 21.42
N ALA A 126 -5.02 -8.62 21.87
CA ALA A 126 -5.24 -9.92 21.24
C ALA A 126 -6.35 -10.70 21.96
N ARG A 127 -7.03 -11.56 21.21
CA ARG A 127 -7.97 -12.54 21.73
C ARG A 127 -7.42 -13.94 21.50
N ASP A 128 -7.37 -14.75 22.55
CA ASP A 128 -6.99 -16.15 22.43
C ASP A 128 -8.17 -17.05 22.01
N ASN A 129 -7.87 -18.31 21.70
CA ASN A 129 -8.86 -19.32 21.34
C ASN A 129 -9.75 -19.80 22.50
N LEU A 130 -9.50 -19.33 23.72
CA LEU A 130 -10.29 -19.60 24.93
C LEU A 130 -11.18 -18.41 25.32
N GLY A 131 -11.12 -17.30 24.58
CA GLY A 131 -11.87 -16.06 24.85
C GLY A 131 -11.15 -15.05 25.76
N GLY A 132 -9.93 -15.37 26.19
CA GLY A 132 -9.01 -14.52 26.93
C GLY A 132 -8.66 -13.22 26.19
N THR A 133 -8.31 -12.21 26.97
CA THR A 133 -7.90 -10.88 26.47
C THR A 133 -6.48 -10.63 26.90
N HIS A 134 -5.61 -10.32 25.94
CA HIS A 134 -4.18 -10.21 26.17
C HIS A 134 -3.67 -8.89 25.63
N GLN A 135 -2.70 -8.30 26.32
CA GLN A 135 -2.00 -7.12 25.83
C GLN A 135 -0.89 -7.56 24.89
N ILE A 136 -0.76 -6.86 23.77
CA ILE A 136 0.34 -7.06 22.86
C ILE A 136 1.02 -5.75 22.51
N SER A 137 2.31 -5.80 22.28
CA SER A 137 3.05 -4.73 21.61
C SER A 137 4.06 -5.30 20.65
N PHE A 138 4.38 -4.53 19.62
CA PHE A 138 5.35 -4.90 18.61
C PHE A 138 6.19 -3.68 18.23
N ASP A 139 7.45 -3.95 17.90
CA ASP A 139 8.36 -3.02 17.24
C ASP A 139 9.23 -3.85 16.29
N VAL A 140 8.93 -3.77 15.00
CA VAL A 140 9.47 -4.68 13.99
C VAL A 140 9.91 -3.93 12.75
N ALA A 141 10.90 -4.48 12.07
CA ALA A 141 11.48 -3.93 10.86
C ALA A 141 11.64 -5.01 9.79
N TRP A 142 11.33 -4.64 8.57
CA TRP A 142 11.65 -5.38 7.35
C TRP A 142 12.72 -4.61 6.59
N THR A 143 13.83 -5.26 6.29
CA THR A 143 14.91 -4.70 5.49
C THR A 143 14.94 -5.41 4.15
N GLY A 144 14.61 -4.68 3.08
CA GLY A 144 14.56 -5.23 1.74
C GLY A 144 15.92 -5.74 1.27
N VAL A 145 15.93 -6.91 0.65
CA VAL A 145 17.10 -7.55 0.05
C VAL A 145 16.88 -7.76 -1.45
N GLY A 146 17.96 -7.99 -2.21
CA GLY A 146 17.87 -8.32 -3.63
C GLY A 146 17.35 -7.19 -4.54
N SER A 147 16.74 -7.56 -5.65
CA SER A 147 16.13 -6.66 -6.63
C SER A 147 14.66 -6.36 -6.32
N LEU A 148 14.14 -5.25 -6.85
CA LEU A 148 12.70 -4.99 -6.85
C LEU A 148 12.06 -5.76 -8.00
N GLU A 149 11.09 -6.60 -7.68
CA GLU A 149 10.25 -7.30 -8.66
C GLU A 149 9.06 -6.42 -9.01
N VAL A 150 8.68 -6.39 -10.29
CA VAL A 150 7.58 -5.55 -10.79
C VAL A 150 6.72 -6.35 -11.74
N ASP A 151 5.46 -6.52 -11.35
CA ASP A 151 4.45 -7.27 -12.10
C ASP A 151 3.26 -6.38 -12.47
N ARG A 152 2.52 -6.78 -13.50
CA ARG A 152 1.27 -6.15 -13.93
C ARG A 152 0.19 -7.22 -14.08
N PRO A 153 -0.51 -7.58 -12.99
CA PRO A 153 -1.47 -8.69 -13.00
C PRO A 153 -2.66 -8.47 -13.96
N ALA A 154 -3.06 -7.22 -14.15
CA ALA A 154 -4.18 -6.83 -15.01
C ALA A 154 -3.98 -5.40 -15.56
N PRO A 155 -4.70 -5.01 -16.63
CA PRO A 155 -4.69 -3.62 -17.10
C PRO A 155 -5.14 -2.65 -15.99
N GLY A 156 -4.28 -1.69 -15.65
CA GLY A 156 -4.54 -0.74 -14.55
C GLY A 156 -3.96 -1.15 -13.20
N SER A 157 -3.50 -2.40 -13.05
CA SER A 157 -2.88 -2.90 -11.83
C SER A 157 -1.36 -3.01 -11.96
N MET A 158 -0.64 -2.75 -10.87
CA MET A 158 0.80 -2.95 -10.75
C MET A 158 1.12 -3.50 -9.36
N ARG A 159 2.02 -4.48 -9.31
CA ARG A 159 2.62 -4.97 -8.07
C ARG A 159 4.11 -4.69 -8.10
N LYS A 160 4.63 -4.19 -7.00
CA LYS A 160 6.06 -4.08 -6.72
C LYS A 160 6.35 -4.87 -5.47
N GLU A 161 7.31 -5.77 -5.51
CA GLU A 161 7.63 -6.62 -4.36
C GLU A 161 9.15 -6.74 -4.19
N ARG A 162 9.57 -6.88 -2.95
CA ARG A 162 10.96 -7.11 -2.59
C ARG A 162 11.00 -8.10 -1.44
N GLU A 163 11.83 -9.13 -1.57
CA GLU A 163 12.20 -9.99 -0.45
C GLU A 163 12.83 -9.15 0.67
N ALA A 164 12.69 -9.56 1.92
CA ALA A 164 13.24 -8.84 3.06
C ALA A 164 13.86 -9.78 4.10
N THR A 165 14.63 -9.20 5.00
CA THR A 165 14.89 -9.77 6.32
C THR A 165 14.00 -9.09 7.35
N ALA A 166 13.45 -9.85 8.29
CA ALA A 166 12.65 -9.31 9.38
C ALA A 166 13.38 -9.45 10.71
N THR A 167 13.29 -8.42 11.53
CA THR A 167 13.84 -8.37 12.89
C THR A 167 12.93 -7.52 13.76
N GLY A 168 12.98 -7.71 15.07
CA GLY A 168 12.25 -6.86 16.01
C GLY A 168 11.81 -7.60 17.25
N GLN A 169 10.85 -7.02 17.94
CA GLN A 169 10.30 -7.55 19.18
C GLN A 169 8.78 -7.65 19.09
N VAL A 170 8.25 -8.76 19.59
CA VAL A 170 6.81 -8.92 19.85
C VAL A 170 6.64 -9.37 21.29
N ILE A 171 5.84 -8.61 22.04
CA ILE A 171 5.56 -8.84 23.45
C ILE A 171 4.09 -9.26 23.57
N PHE A 172 3.84 -10.33 24.32
CA PHE A 172 2.51 -10.84 24.66
C PHE A 172 2.41 -10.93 26.18
N ASP A 173 1.47 -10.19 26.79
CA ASP A 173 1.30 -10.07 28.26
C ASP A 173 2.59 -9.74 29.03
N GLY A 174 3.46 -8.91 28.44
CA GLY A 174 4.72 -8.51 29.04
C GLY A 174 5.89 -9.48 28.81
N GLU A 175 5.64 -10.62 28.16
CA GLU A 175 6.68 -11.58 27.78
C GLU A 175 7.08 -11.41 26.31
N ALA A 176 8.38 -11.30 26.04
CA ALA A 176 8.91 -11.25 24.68
C ALA A 176 8.85 -12.65 24.06
N ILE A 177 7.96 -12.83 23.09
CA ILE A 177 7.86 -14.09 22.32
C ILE A 177 8.77 -14.09 21.09
N VAL A 178 9.11 -12.90 20.60
CA VAL A 178 10.12 -12.69 19.55
C VAL A 178 11.07 -11.62 20.02
N ASP A 179 12.36 -11.88 19.84
CA ASP A 179 13.45 -10.92 20.04
C ASP A 179 14.53 -11.15 18.96
N GLY A 180 14.60 -10.24 18.00
CA GLY A 180 15.52 -10.28 16.87
C GLY A 180 15.00 -11.01 15.63
N SER A 181 15.94 -11.54 14.85
CA SER A 181 15.66 -12.25 13.59
C SER A 181 15.51 -13.75 13.85
N ASN A 182 14.28 -14.26 13.80
CA ASN A 182 14.00 -15.70 13.93
C ASN A 182 12.87 -16.09 12.97
N ASN A 183 13.12 -15.92 11.67
CA ASN A 183 12.16 -16.20 10.62
C ASN A 183 11.77 -17.68 10.62
N HIS A 184 10.50 -17.95 10.38
CA HIS A 184 9.98 -19.32 10.38
C HIS A 184 10.52 -20.12 9.19
N PRO A 185 11.15 -21.29 9.40
CA PRO A 185 11.94 -21.98 8.37
C PRO A 185 11.13 -22.55 7.20
N THR A 186 9.82 -22.74 7.40
CA THR A 186 8.90 -23.37 6.43
C THR A 186 7.74 -22.48 5.99
N ARG A 187 7.72 -21.21 6.41
CA ARG A 187 6.72 -20.24 5.94
C ARG A 187 7.33 -19.38 4.85
N GLU A 188 6.46 -18.59 4.23
CA GLU A 188 6.88 -17.56 3.27
C GLU A 188 7.96 -16.67 3.89
N ALA A 189 8.98 -16.37 3.09
CA ALA A 189 10.06 -15.47 3.50
C ALA A 189 9.50 -14.06 3.76
N PRO A 190 10.16 -13.26 4.60
CA PRO A 190 9.74 -11.88 4.78
C PRO A 190 9.74 -11.11 3.47
N PHE A 191 8.78 -10.19 3.31
CA PHE A 191 8.66 -9.38 2.11
C PHE A 191 8.16 -7.97 2.43
N VAL A 192 8.37 -7.07 1.48
CA VAL A 192 7.68 -5.78 1.38
C VAL A 192 7.08 -5.66 -0.01
N ARG A 193 5.79 -5.30 -0.08
CA ARG A 193 5.01 -5.26 -1.31
C ARG A 193 4.18 -3.99 -1.37
N VAL A 194 4.04 -3.45 -2.56
CA VAL A 194 3.06 -2.41 -2.91
C VAL A 194 2.21 -2.88 -4.08
N ASP A 195 0.90 -2.89 -3.89
CA ASP A 195 -0.09 -3.08 -4.94
C ASP A 195 -0.70 -1.70 -5.29
N THR A 196 -0.84 -1.41 -6.57
CA THR A 196 -1.46 -0.17 -7.09
C THR A 196 -2.54 -0.51 -8.09
N GLU A 197 -3.70 0.11 -7.95
CA GLU A 197 -4.85 -0.03 -8.85
C GLU A 197 -5.33 1.32 -9.41
N ARG A 198 -5.94 1.28 -10.59
CA ARG A 198 -6.40 2.44 -11.36
C ARG A 198 -7.87 2.34 -11.74
#